data_AF-A0A7S2EY63-F1
#
_entry.id   AF-A0A7S2EY63-F1
#
_cell.length_a   1.000
_cell.length_b   1.000
_cell.length_c   1.000
_cell.angle_alpha   90.00
_cell.angle_beta   90.00
_cell.angle_gamma   90.00
#
_symmetry.space_group_name_H-M   'P 1'
#
loop_
_entity.id
_entity.type
_entity.pdbx_description
1 polymer ?
#
loop_
_entity_poly.entity_id
_entity_poly.type
_entity_poly.pdbx_seq_one_letter_code
_entity_poly.pdbx_strand_id
1 'polypeptide(L)'
;MRAWGTALLLLLGSAAYVNGFTTPALLQPAAASQRSKLPTVAELNGPFGKNALAVRGDVSSSLSMSLGPVCVASAVSSALTSGPYVKALGALAAVAASVVVPLTLIRQAYSFSVGYGYSVAAMSLALLCSFGVSSGSLLAAPTAPAILAVTSLAYGVRLGSFLLWREFTVPSKSEQLKEFDKSPRPARVPFASAVSLFYAFMASPALCALRGGAEALVPPMAFLRNAGVGLALAGFVVESVADQHKLAVKAQYSDSDDGTQFVGPTGGLYRLCRHPNYLGEVMFWAGLYLGGLPSFGKNLLAWAAATLGFYGIFGIMTGATKRLDEKQAEKYDGQLAYKAWRGDVKGALLPSL
;
A
#
# COMPACT_ATOMS: atom_id res chain seq x y z
N MET A 1 5.75 -15.25 -8.27
CA MET A 1 6.94 -14.49 -7.84
C MET A 1 7.63 -13.78 -9.01
N ARG A 2 7.86 -14.43 -10.16
CA ARG A 2 8.55 -13.78 -11.30
C ARG A 2 7.87 -12.49 -11.82
N ALA A 3 6.54 -12.44 -11.97
CA ALA A 3 5.85 -11.28 -12.57
C ALA A 3 5.65 -10.05 -11.65
N TRP A 4 5.44 -10.25 -10.35
CA TRP A 4 5.29 -9.15 -9.37
C TRP A 4 6.65 -8.54 -9.02
N GLY A 5 7.68 -9.39 -8.96
CA GLY A 5 9.07 -8.95 -8.85
C GLY A 5 9.50 -8.17 -10.08
N THR A 6 9.25 -8.65 -11.30
CA THR A 6 9.67 -7.95 -12.52
C THR A 6 8.93 -6.64 -12.74
N ALA A 7 7.63 -6.51 -12.48
CA ALA A 7 6.95 -5.23 -12.66
C ALA A 7 7.46 -4.16 -11.68
N LEU A 8 7.71 -4.51 -10.42
CA LEU A 8 8.25 -3.60 -9.41
C LEU A 8 9.76 -3.35 -9.59
N LEU A 9 10.53 -4.36 -10.01
CA LEU A 9 11.97 -4.25 -10.35
C LEU A 9 12.19 -3.50 -11.66
N LEU A 10 11.27 -3.56 -12.62
CA LEU A 10 11.32 -2.75 -13.84
C LEU A 10 10.96 -1.28 -13.56
N LEU A 11 10.13 -1.02 -12.55
CA LEU A 11 9.83 0.34 -12.08
C LEU A 11 10.94 0.92 -11.16
N LEU A 12 11.81 0.08 -10.60
CA LEU A 12 12.89 0.47 -9.67
C LEU A 12 14.31 0.18 -10.19
N GLY A 13 14.46 -0.29 -11.44
CA GLY A 13 15.70 -0.89 -11.93
C GLY A 13 16.62 0.09 -12.65
N SER A 14 17.58 0.69 -11.93
CA SER A 14 18.89 1.13 -12.46
C SER A 14 19.88 1.45 -11.33
N ALA A 15 20.15 0.50 -10.42
CA ALA A 15 21.37 0.49 -9.59
C ALA A 15 21.47 -0.82 -8.80
N ALA A 16 22.04 -1.86 -9.43
CA ALA A 16 22.78 -2.98 -8.80
C ALA A 16 22.80 -4.18 -9.76
N TYR A 17 23.43 -3.99 -10.91
CA TYR A 17 24.12 -5.08 -11.60
C TYR A 17 25.57 -4.62 -11.67
N VAL A 18 26.48 -5.45 -11.15
CA VAL A 18 27.97 -5.42 -11.24
C VAL A 18 28.55 -5.78 -9.87
N ASN A 19 28.70 -7.08 -9.62
CA ASN A 19 30.00 -7.75 -9.53
C ASN A 19 29.82 -9.14 -8.91
N GLY A 20 30.16 -10.15 -9.70
CA GLY A 20 30.23 -11.52 -9.25
C GLY A 20 31.40 -11.73 -8.30
N PHE A 21 31.23 -12.64 -7.35
CA PHE A 21 32.32 -13.43 -6.84
C PHE A 21 31.85 -14.87 -6.66
N THR A 22 32.58 -15.74 -7.34
CA THR A 22 32.51 -17.19 -7.35
C THR A 22 32.76 -17.76 -5.95
N THR A 23 31.87 -18.64 -5.51
CA THR A 23 32.14 -19.65 -4.47
C THR A 23 33.18 -20.66 -4.94
N PRO A 24 34.03 -21.17 -4.05
CA PRO A 24 34.41 -22.57 -4.07
C PRO A 24 33.82 -23.34 -2.88
N ALA A 25 33.57 -24.60 -3.14
CA ALA A 25 32.85 -25.55 -2.30
C ALA A 25 33.78 -26.32 -1.33
N LEU A 26 33.12 -27.00 -0.40
CA LEU A 26 33.54 -28.21 0.36
C LEU A 26 34.47 -28.01 1.57
N LEU A 27 33.96 -28.32 2.76
CA LEU A 27 34.23 -29.58 3.47
C LEU A 27 33.33 -29.72 4.72
N GLN A 28 32.84 -30.94 4.95
CA GLN A 28 32.01 -31.39 6.07
C GLN A 28 32.88 -31.70 7.33
N PRO A 29 32.28 -32.04 8.51
CA PRO A 29 32.78 -31.65 9.83
C PRO A 29 33.66 -32.70 10.54
N ALA A 30 34.45 -32.26 11.53
CA ALA A 30 35.04 -33.12 12.55
C ALA A 30 35.27 -32.36 13.88
N ALA A 31 35.21 -33.11 14.97
CA ALA A 31 35.02 -32.69 16.34
C ALA A 31 36.31 -32.33 17.12
N ALA A 32 36.08 -31.73 18.30
CA ALA A 32 36.80 -31.86 19.58
C ALA A 32 37.95 -30.90 19.96
N SER A 33 37.74 -30.34 21.17
CA SER A 33 38.73 -30.03 22.23
C SER A 33 39.70 -28.86 22.07
N GLN A 34 39.51 -27.79 22.87
CA GLN A 34 40.32 -27.54 24.08
C GLN A 34 39.84 -26.30 24.87
N ARG A 35 39.88 -26.43 26.21
CA ARG A 35 39.67 -25.36 27.20
C ARG A 35 40.89 -24.44 27.29
N SER A 36 40.68 -23.13 27.44
CA SER A 36 41.60 -22.27 28.21
C SER A 36 40.84 -21.10 28.86
N LYS A 37 41.35 -20.68 30.02
CA LYS A 37 40.68 -19.95 31.11
C LYS A 37 40.61 -18.43 30.88
N LEU A 38 39.49 -17.80 31.26
CA LEU A 38 39.36 -16.34 31.47
C LEU A 38 39.84 -15.97 32.89
N PRO A 39 40.60 -14.87 33.10
CA PRO A 39 40.84 -14.33 34.43
C PRO A 39 39.72 -13.35 34.85
N THR A 40 39.46 -13.34 36.16
CA THR A 40 38.37 -12.66 36.86
C THR A 40 38.73 -11.22 37.26
N VAL A 41 37.69 -10.41 37.43
CA VAL A 41 37.66 -9.02 37.88
C VAL A 41 38.25 -8.86 39.28
N ALA A 42 39.51 -8.45 39.39
CA ALA A 42 40.09 -7.81 40.58
C ALA A 42 41.56 -7.41 40.32
N GLU A 43 41.80 -6.32 39.60
CA GLU A 43 43.05 -5.55 39.65
C GLU A 43 42.92 -4.38 38.68
N LEU A 44 42.66 -3.18 39.19
CA LEU A 44 42.94 -1.89 38.53
C LEU A 44 42.66 -0.74 39.52
N ASN A 45 43.29 -0.80 40.70
CA ASN A 45 43.45 0.35 41.59
C ASN A 45 44.92 0.77 41.56
N GLY A 46 45.26 1.62 40.58
CA GLY A 46 46.58 2.23 40.42
C GLY A 46 46.46 3.73 40.10
N PRO A 47 47.50 4.54 40.34
CA PRO A 47 47.42 6.00 40.47
C PRO A 47 47.20 6.77 39.15
N PHE A 48 46.91 6.09 38.04
CA PHE A 48 46.49 6.70 36.77
C PHE A 48 44.98 7.01 36.68
N GLY A 49 44.20 6.68 37.72
CA GLY A 49 42.73 6.84 37.74
C GLY A 49 42.19 8.27 37.92
N LYS A 50 43.05 9.28 38.16
CA LYS A 50 42.58 10.64 38.48
C LYS A 50 42.45 11.59 37.27
N ASN A 51 43.10 11.30 36.15
CA ASN A 51 42.99 12.13 34.94
C ASN A 51 41.90 11.65 33.96
N ALA A 52 41.30 10.47 34.18
CA ALA A 52 40.15 10.00 33.39
C ALA A 52 38.79 10.53 33.90
N LEU A 53 38.76 11.14 35.10
CA LEU A 53 37.54 11.65 35.73
C LEU A 53 37.20 13.10 35.35
N ALA A 54 38.12 13.85 34.74
CA ALA A 54 37.86 15.22 34.27
C ALA A 54 37.35 15.29 32.81
N VAL A 55 37.49 14.22 32.01
CA VAL A 55 36.97 14.13 30.64
C VAL A 55 35.60 13.42 30.57
N ARG A 56 35.17 12.80 31.68
CA ARG A 56 33.84 12.17 31.80
C ARG A 56 32.72 13.13 32.19
N GLY A 57 33.05 14.37 32.55
CA GLY A 57 32.08 15.37 33.02
C GLY A 57 31.27 16.07 31.93
N ASP A 58 31.72 16.05 30.67
CA ASP A 58 31.14 16.90 29.61
C ASP A 58 30.56 16.15 28.40
N VAL A 59 30.48 14.81 28.45
CA VAL A 59 29.98 14.00 27.32
C VAL A 59 28.67 13.25 27.65
N SER A 60 28.13 13.41 28.85
CA SER A 60 26.88 12.72 29.26
C SER A 60 25.61 13.57 29.19
N SER A 61 25.69 14.84 28.75
CA SER A 61 24.54 15.77 28.73
C SER A 61 23.93 16.02 27.34
N SER A 62 24.38 15.35 26.28
CA SER A 62 23.87 15.63 24.93
C SER A 62 23.80 14.40 24.03
N LEU A 63 22.98 13.38 24.37
CA LEU A 63 22.35 12.51 23.36
C LEU A 63 21.24 11.59 23.89
N SER A 64 20.37 12.07 24.79
CA SER A 64 19.08 11.41 25.01
C SER A 64 18.00 12.14 24.22
N MET A 65 18.12 12.16 22.89
CA MET A 65 16.92 12.36 22.06
C MET A 65 16.05 11.11 22.24
N SER A 66 15.23 11.09 23.29
CA SER A 66 14.09 10.19 23.30
C SER A 66 13.21 10.63 22.14
N LEU A 67 13.30 9.91 21.01
CA LEU A 67 12.37 10.02 19.90
C LEU A 67 11.00 9.53 20.39
N GLY A 68 10.34 10.36 21.20
CA GLY A 68 9.00 10.09 21.69
C GLY A 68 7.99 10.16 20.53
N PRO A 69 6.81 9.52 20.66
CA PRO A 69 5.78 9.52 19.61
C PRO A 69 5.41 10.92 19.10
N VAL A 70 5.42 11.92 19.99
CA VAL A 70 5.16 13.34 19.66
C VAL A 70 6.21 13.93 18.73
N CYS A 71 7.50 13.57 18.91
CA CYS A 71 8.60 14.04 18.06
C CYS A 71 8.53 13.42 16.67
N VAL A 72 8.13 12.15 16.57
CA VAL A 72 7.93 11.47 15.28
C VAL A 72 6.75 12.08 14.52
N ALA A 73 5.62 12.30 15.20
CA ALA A 73 4.43 12.91 14.60
C ALA A 73 4.71 14.34 14.08
N SER A 74 5.45 15.15 14.85
CA SER A 74 5.82 16.50 14.42
C SER A 74 6.81 16.48 13.25
N ALA A 75 7.77 15.55 13.22
CA ALA A 75 8.69 15.38 12.10
C ALA A 75 7.96 14.96 10.81
N VAL A 76 7.04 14.00 10.91
CA VAL A 76 6.18 13.60 9.78
C VAL A 76 5.35 14.79 9.30
N SER A 77 4.72 15.52 10.23
CA SER A 77 3.90 16.69 9.89
C SER A 77 4.70 17.78 9.19
N SER A 78 5.88 18.11 9.71
CA SER A 78 6.79 19.08 9.09
C SER A 78 7.25 18.62 7.70
N ALA A 79 7.60 17.34 7.53
CA ALA A 79 7.96 16.79 6.23
C ALA A 79 6.79 16.86 5.22
N LEU A 80 5.56 16.61 5.66
CA LEU A 80 4.35 16.62 4.82
C LEU A 80 3.88 18.03 4.45
N THR A 81 3.98 19.03 5.34
CA THR A 81 3.47 20.38 5.05
C THR A 81 4.50 21.28 4.39
N SER A 82 5.71 21.38 4.94
CA SER A 82 6.72 22.37 4.52
C SER A 82 8.00 21.74 3.96
N GLY A 83 8.21 20.43 4.15
CA GLY A 83 9.39 19.73 3.67
C GLY A 83 9.50 19.69 2.13
N PRO A 84 10.73 19.61 1.58
CA PRO A 84 10.96 19.29 0.18
C PRO A 84 10.17 18.04 -0.24
N TYR A 85 9.71 18.01 -1.48
CA TYR A 85 8.81 16.95 -1.96
C TYR A 85 9.34 15.53 -1.71
N VAL A 86 10.65 15.31 -1.88
CA VAL A 86 11.29 14.02 -1.58
C VAL A 86 11.17 13.61 -0.11
N LYS A 87 11.26 14.56 0.83
CA LYS A 87 11.08 14.28 2.27
C LYS A 87 9.61 13.97 2.58
N ALA A 88 8.70 14.68 1.94
CA ALA A 88 7.26 14.45 2.07
C ALA A 88 6.86 13.06 1.57
N LEU A 89 7.40 12.65 0.42
CA LEU A 89 7.21 11.32 -0.15
C LEU A 89 7.82 10.22 0.73
N GLY A 90 9.01 10.47 1.27
CA GLY A 90 9.63 9.60 2.27
C GLY A 90 8.79 9.47 3.54
N ALA A 91 8.16 10.55 4.00
CA ALA A 91 7.26 10.53 5.15
C ALA A 91 6.01 9.68 4.87
N LEU A 92 5.39 9.81 3.69
CA LEU A 92 4.29 8.92 3.28
C LEU A 92 4.73 7.45 3.24
N ALA A 93 5.90 7.16 2.67
CA ALA A 93 6.43 5.80 2.59
C ALA A 93 6.74 5.22 3.98
N ALA A 94 7.22 6.04 4.92
CA ALA A 94 7.44 5.65 6.30
C ALA A 94 6.13 5.37 7.05
N VAL A 95 5.12 6.22 6.87
CA VAL A 95 3.77 5.99 7.42
C VAL A 95 3.19 4.68 6.86
N ALA A 96 3.26 4.46 5.55
CA ALA A 96 2.83 3.21 4.94
C ALA A 96 3.62 2.00 5.48
N ALA A 97 4.95 2.13 5.60
CA ALA A 97 5.84 1.08 6.12
C ALA A 97 5.49 0.67 7.55
N SER A 98 5.14 1.65 8.41
CA SER A 98 4.73 1.41 9.79
C SER A 98 3.51 0.49 9.92
N VAL A 99 2.71 0.39 8.84
CA VAL A 99 1.53 -0.48 8.76
C VAL A 99 1.86 -1.77 7.99
N VAL A 100 2.35 -1.65 6.76
CA VAL A 100 2.45 -2.81 5.86
C VAL A 100 3.56 -3.77 6.26
N VAL A 101 4.68 -3.28 6.81
CA VAL A 101 5.80 -4.13 7.23
C VAL A 101 5.38 -5.09 8.34
N PRO A 102 4.86 -4.64 9.51
CA PRO A 102 4.46 -5.57 10.57
C PRO A 102 3.36 -6.54 10.11
N LEU A 103 2.39 -6.08 9.31
CA LEU A 103 1.36 -6.96 8.75
C LEU A 103 1.95 -8.03 7.82
N THR A 104 2.94 -7.68 7.00
CA THR A 104 3.61 -8.64 6.10
C THR A 104 4.43 -9.68 6.86
N LEU A 105 4.98 -9.31 8.02
CA LEU A 105 5.67 -10.25 8.91
C LEU A 105 4.70 -11.30 9.50
N ILE A 106 3.44 -10.95 9.69
CA ILE A 106 2.37 -11.88 10.12
C ILE A 106 1.96 -12.79 8.94
N ARG A 107 1.59 -12.19 7.80
CA ARG A 107 1.21 -12.89 6.57
C ARG A 107 1.85 -12.21 5.38
N GLN A 108 2.57 -12.96 4.55
CA GLN A 108 3.26 -12.38 3.38
C GLN A 108 2.27 -11.70 2.42
N ALA A 109 1.05 -12.24 2.27
CA ALA A 109 0.02 -11.65 1.43
C ALA A 109 -0.56 -10.33 1.96
N TYR A 110 -0.41 -10.01 3.26
CA TYR A 110 -0.91 -8.73 3.81
C TYR A 110 -0.23 -7.52 3.22
N SER A 111 0.96 -7.69 2.63
CA SER A 111 1.61 -6.65 1.84
C SER A 111 0.72 -6.04 0.76
N PHE A 112 -0.15 -6.82 0.12
CA PHE A 112 -1.03 -6.40 -0.96
C PHE A 112 -2.51 -6.69 -0.71
N SER A 113 -2.88 -7.14 0.50
CA SER A 113 -4.27 -7.36 0.91
C SER A 113 -4.69 -6.37 2.01
N VAL A 114 -4.76 -6.79 3.26
CA VAL A 114 -5.23 -5.96 4.38
C VAL A 114 -4.30 -4.76 4.63
N GLY A 115 -2.98 -4.95 4.49
CA GLY A 115 -2.00 -3.89 4.69
C GLY A 115 -2.09 -2.80 3.63
N TYR A 116 -2.53 -3.10 2.41
CA TYR A 116 -2.81 -2.09 1.40
C TYR A 116 -3.83 -1.06 1.88
N GLY A 117 -5.05 -1.51 2.23
CA GLY A 117 -6.12 -0.63 2.68
C GLY A 117 -5.73 0.18 3.92
N TYR A 118 -5.15 -0.46 4.93
CA TYR A 118 -4.73 0.24 6.14
C TYR A 118 -3.54 1.18 5.94
N SER A 119 -2.62 0.92 5.00
CA SER A 119 -1.58 1.89 4.64
C SER A 119 -2.19 3.13 3.98
N VAL A 120 -3.17 2.97 3.08
CA VAL A 120 -3.90 4.11 2.48
C VAL A 120 -4.61 4.91 3.58
N ALA A 121 -5.27 4.23 4.52
CA ALA A 121 -5.93 4.88 5.65
C ALA A 121 -4.94 5.66 6.53
N ALA A 122 -3.81 5.04 6.91
CA ALA A 122 -2.81 5.68 7.76
C ALA A 122 -2.15 6.90 7.11
N MET A 123 -1.80 6.82 5.82
CA MET A 123 -1.28 7.97 5.07
C MET A 123 -2.32 9.09 4.96
N SER A 124 -3.58 8.76 4.69
CA SER A 124 -4.66 9.74 4.59
C SER A 124 -4.93 10.42 5.94
N LEU A 125 -4.90 9.66 7.03
CA LEU A 125 -5.01 10.19 8.38
C LEU A 125 -3.84 11.12 8.72
N ALA A 126 -2.60 10.71 8.40
CA ALA A 126 -1.42 11.55 8.60
C ALA A 126 -1.55 12.87 7.83
N LEU A 127 -2.00 12.83 6.57
CA LEU A 127 -2.28 14.04 5.79
C LEU A 127 -3.36 14.92 6.44
N LEU A 128 -4.51 14.36 6.82
CA LEU A 128 -5.59 15.13 7.45
C LEU A 128 -5.12 15.80 8.74
N CYS A 129 -4.42 15.07 9.61
CA CYS A 129 -3.87 15.61 10.85
C CYS A 129 -2.81 16.69 10.60
N SER A 130 -1.88 16.47 9.66
CA SER A 130 -0.79 17.40 9.38
C SER A 130 -1.27 18.72 8.75
N PHE A 131 -2.34 18.68 7.96
CA PHE A 131 -2.94 19.86 7.35
C PHE A 131 -4.09 20.46 8.18
N GLY A 132 -4.32 19.97 9.41
CA GLY A 132 -5.33 20.51 10.32
C GLY A 132 -6.78 20.33 9.84
N VAL A 133 -7.04 19.35 8.96
CA VAL A 133 -8.38 19.05 8.46
C VAL A 133 -9.16 18.35 9.57
N SER A 134 -10.08 19.09 10.18
CA SER A 134 -10.97 18.62 11.24
C SER A 134 -12.41 18.46 10.74
N SER A 135 -13.22 17.70 11.47
CA SER A 135 -14.66 17.59 11.20
C SER A 135 -15.35 18.95 11.17
N GLY A 136 -14.96 19.88 12.06
CA GLY A 136 -15.50 21.25 12.08
C GLY A 136 -15.15 22.01 10.79
N SER A 137 -13.90 21.97 10.34
CA SER A 137 -13.51 22.63 9.08
C SER A 137 -14.17 22.01 7.85
N LEU A 138 -14.39 20.68 7.86
CA LEU A 138 -15.02 19.98 6.74
C LEU A 138 -16.51 20.34 6.62
N LEU A 139 -17.20 20.50 7.74
CA LEU A 139 -18.62 20.90 7.76
C LEU A 139 -18.80 22.38 7.42
N ALA A 140 -17.88 23.23 7.88
CA ALA A 140 -17.98 24.68 7.65
C ALA A 140 -17.59 25.07 6.22
N ALA A 141 -16.51 24.48 5.67
CA ALA A 141 -15.98 24.82 4.35
C ALA A 141 -15.23 23.63 3.73
N PRO A 142 -15.94 22.64 3.16
CA PRO A 142 -15.30 21.47 2.58
C PRO A 142 -14.50 21.85 1.33
N THR A 143 -13.18 21.75 1.42
CA THR A 143 -12.31 21.96 0.26
C THR A 143 -12.14 20.66 -0.52
N ALA A 144 -11.99 20.76 -1.85
CA ALA A 144 -11.80 19.59 -2.70
C ALA A 144 -10.59 18.71 -2.27
N PRO A 145 -9.41 19.26 -1.89
CA PRO A 145 -8.32 18.45 -1.34
C PRO A 145 -8.68 17.73 -0.03
N ALA A 146 -9.43 18.38 0.88
CA ALA A 146 -9.89 17.77 2.11
C ALA A 146 -10.87 16.61 1.82
N ILE A 147 -11.83 16.80 0.91
CA ILE A 147 -12.74 15.73 0.48
C ILE A 147 -11.96 14.57 -0.11
N LEU A 148 -10.94 14.83 -0.93
CA LEU A 148 -10.11 13.79 -1.54
C LEU A 148 -9.36 12.96 -0.48
N ALA A 149 -8.78 13.62 0.53
CA ALA A 149 -8.09 12.97 1.63
C ALA A 149 -9.05 12.18 2.54
N VAL A 150 -10.23 12.72 2.85
CA VAL A 150 -11.28 12.03 3.62
C VAL A 150 -11.81 10.81 2.86
N THR A 151 -12.03 10.95 1.55
CA THR A 151 -12.45 9.84 0.68
C THR A 151 -11.39 8.74 0.66
N SER A 152 -10.09 9.11 0.64
CA SER A 152 -8.99 8.15 0.71
C SER A 152 -8.89 7.43 2.05
N LEU A 153 -9.14 8.15 3.16
CA LEU A 153 -9.25 7.55 4.48
C LEU A 153 -10.40 6.53 4.53
N ALA A 154 -11.60 6.94 4.09
CA ALA A 154 -12.77 6.08 4.04
C ALA A 154 -12.55 4.85 3.14
N TYR A 155 -11.95 5.04 1.97
CA TYR A 155 -11.53 3.97 1.07
C TYR A 155 -10.63 2.96 1.76
N GLY A 156 -9.54 3.43 2.38
CA GLY A 156 -8.54 2.59 3.01
C GLY A 156 -9.10 1.79 4.19
N VAL A 157 -9.86 2.46 5.07
CA VAL A 157 -10.52 1.80 6.21
C VAL A 157 -11.49 0.73 5.72
N ARG A 158 -12.39 1.09 4.79
CA ARG A 158 -13.37 0.14 4.23
C ARG A 158 -12.67 -1.06 3.59
N LEU A 159 -11.68 -0.84 2.71
CA LEU A 159 -11.00 -1.93 2.00
C LEU A 159 -10.25 -2.85 2.96
N GLY A 160 -9.45 -2.27 3.86
CA GLY A 160 -8.69 -3.02 4.86
C GLY A 160 -9.59 -3.87 5.75
N SER A 161 -10.68 -3.27 6.27
CA SER A 161 -11.64 -3.97 7.11
C SER A 161 -12.44 -5.02 6.34
N PHE A 162 -12.87 -4.75 5.11
CA PHE A 162 -13.57 -5.73 4.27
C PHE A 162 -12.70 -6.97 3.99
N LEU A 163 -11.43 -6.77 3.63
CA LEU A 163 -10.50 -7.86 3.36
C LEU A 163 -10.20 -8.69 4.61
N LEU A 164 -10.01 -8.03 5.75
CA LEU A 164 -9.75 -8.69 7.04
C LEU A 164 -10.97 -9.49 7.50
N TRP A 165 -12.15 -8.88 7.47
CA TRP A 165 -13.39 -9.57 7.80
C TRP A 165 -13.62 -10.78 6.90
N ARG A 166 -13.42 -10.63 5.58
CA ARG A 166 -13.56 -11.71 4.60
C ARG A 166 -12.58 -12.86 4.83
N GLU A 167 -11.37 -12.58 5.30
CA GLU A 167 -10.42 -13.63 5.67
C GLU A 167 -10.94 -14.46 6.85
N PHE A 168 -11.53 -13.82 7.87
CA PHE A 168 -12.05 -14.52 9.04
C PHE A 168 -13.36 -15.27 8.76
N THR A 169 -14.19 -14.79 7.84
CA THR A 169 -15.51 -15.39 7.55
C THR A 169 -15.49 -16.40 6.42
N VAL A 170 -14.48 -16.39 5.53
CA VAL A 170 -14.41 -17.30 4.38
C VAL A 170 -13.18 -18.22 4.51
N PRO A 171 -13.32 -19.48 4.97
CA PRO A 171 -12.19 -20.38 5.26
C PRO A 171 -11.23 -20.57 4.07
N SER A 172 -11.77 -20.76 2.87
CA SER A 172 -10.97 -20.91 1.64
C SER A 172 -10.11 -19.67 1.32
N LYS A 173 -10.50 -18.48 1.80
CA LYS A 173 -9.69 -17.26 1.66
C LYS A 173 -8.56 -17.21 2.67
N SER A 174 -8.81 -17.65 3.91
CA SER A 174 -7.73 -17.78 4.90
C SER A 174 -6.65 -18.74 4.39
N GLU A 175 -7.02 -19.93 3.93
CA GLU A 175 -6.10 -20.94 3.40
C GLU A 175 -5.28 -20.42 2.21
N GLN A 176 -5.95 -19.82 1.22
CA GLN A 176 -5.28 -19.18 0.08
C GLN A 176 -4.23 -18.16 0.50
N LEU A 177 -4.47 -17.38 1.56
CA LEU A 177 -3.49 -16.41 2.06
C LEU A 177 -2.31 -17.09 2.78
N LYS A 178 -2.52 -18.22 3.47
CA LYS A 178 -1.43 -18.99 4.11
C LYS A 178 -0.49 -19.59 3.06
N GLU A 179 -1.00 -20.00 1.91
CA GLU A 179 -0.18 -20.54 0.79
C GLU A 179 0.84 -19.53 0.23
N PHE A 180 0.66 -18.24 0.50
CA PHE A 180 1.62 -17.19 0.13
C PHE A 180 2.80 -17.07 1.09
N ASP A 181 2.76 -17.69 2.29
CA ASP A 181 3.82 -17.61 3.30
C ASP A 181 5.05 -18.48 2.93
N LYS A 182 5.71 -18.14 1.81
CA LYS A 182 6.81 -18.92 1.22
C LYS A 182 8.19 -18.55 1.75
N SER A 183 8.31 -17.38 2.37
CA SER A 183 9.59 -16.83 2.83
C SER A 183 9.64 -16.69 4.35
N PRO A 184 10.83 -16.83 4.97
CA PRO A 184 11.04 -16.50 6.38
C PRO A 184 10.63 -15.06 6.68
N ARG A 185 10.11 -14.79 7.88
CA ARG A 185 9.60 -13.47 8.28
C ARG A 185 10.54 -12.30 7.97
N PRO A 186 11.83 -12.30 8.39
CA PRO A 186 12.71 -11.16 8.11
C PRO A 186 12.99 -10.93 6.62
N ALA A 187 12.95 -11.98 5.79
CA ALA A 187 13.14 -11.87 4.34
C ALA A 187 11.98 -11.15 3.63
N ARG A 188 10.87 -10.89 4.32
CA ARG A 188 9.70 -10.18 3.79
C ARG A 188 9.84 -8.65 3.86
N VAL A 189 10.73 -8.13 4.71
CA VAL A 189 10.88 -6.69 4.97
C VAL A 189 11.21 -5.89 3.71
N PRO A 190 12.22 -6.27 2.89
CA PRO A 190 12.56 -5.48 1.70
C PRO A 190 11.40 -5.35 0.71
N PHE A 191 10.65 -6.43 0.51
CA PHE A 191 9.47 -6.42 -0.34
C PHE A 191 8.36 -5.53 0.24
N ALA A 192 8.06 -5.65 1.54
CA ALA A 192 7.06 -4.82 2.19
C ALA A 192 7.42 -3.32 2.15
N SER A 193 8.71 -2.97 2.31
CA SER A 193 9.20 -1.60 2.20
C SER A 193 9.12 -1.07 0.76
N ALA A 194 9.40 -1.90 -0.25
CA ALA A 194 9.20 -1.49 -1.65
C ALA A 194 7.72 -1.24 -1.96
N VAL A 195 6.83 -2.07 -1.42
CA VAL A 195 5.37 -1.89 -1.52
C VAL A 195 4.91 -0.62 -0.78
N SER A 196 5.49 -0.29 0.37
CA SER A 196 5.14 0.95 1.09
C SER A 196 5.53 2.22 0.29
N LEU A 197 6.66 2.20 -0.41
CA LEU A 197 7.05 3.27 -1.33
C LEU A 197 6.07 3.38 -2.50
N PHE A 198 5.64 2.25 -3.06
CA PHE A 198 4.63 2.24 -4.11
C PHE A 198 3.30 2.84 -3.63
N TYR A 199 2.86 2.54 -2.40
CA TYR A 199 1.68 3.18 -1.80
C TYR A 199 1.86 4.68 -1.60
N ALA A 200 3.05 5.13 -1.22
CA ALA A 200 3.35 6.56 -1.16
C ALA A 200 3.24 7.23 -2.54
N PHE A 201 3.68 6.57 -3.60
CA PHE A 201 3.52 7.06 -4.97
C PHE A 201 2.03 7.19 -5.34
N MET A 202 1.23 6.19 -5.02
CA MET A 202 -0.22 6.20 -5.26
C MET A 202 -0.95 7.31 -4.46
N ALA A 203 -0.55 7.56 -3.21
CA ALA A 203 -1.14 8.59 -2.34
C ALA A 203 -0.60 10.00 -2.59
N SER A 204 0.52 10.13 -3.31
CA SER A 204 1.20 11.40 -3.56
C SER A 204 0.34 12.49 -4.25
N PRO A 205 -0.66 12.18 -5.10
CA PRO A 205 -1.56 13.20 -5.63
C PRO A 205 -2.37 13.92 -4.54
N ALA A 206 -2.81 13.23 -3.49
CA ALA A 206 -3.54 13.83 -2.37
C ALA A 206 -2.64 14.77 -1.56
N LEU A 207 -1.36 14.39 -1.35
CA LEU A 207 -0.35 15.28 -0.77
C LEU A 207 -0.16 16.54 -1.61
N CYS A 208 -0.06 16.40 -2.94
CA CYS A 208 0.06 17.55 -3.83
C CYS A 208 -1.17 18.46 -3.74
N ALA A 209 -2.37 17.89 -3.78
CA ALA A 209 -3.62 18.64 -3.67
C ALA A 209 -3.70 19.47 -2.37
N LEU A 210 -3.26 18.90 -1.24
CA LEU A 210 -3.26 19.59 0.06
C LEU A 210 -2.18 20.66 0.16
N ARG A 211 -1.05 20.51 -0.55
CA ARG A 211 -0.01 21.54 -0.69
C ARG A 211 -0.34 22.64 -1.70
N GLY A 212 -1.34 22.41 -2.55
CA GLY A 212 -1.66 23.25 -3.69
C GLY A 212 -1.96 24.70 -3.29
N GLY A 213 -1.32 25.65 -3.99
CA GLY A 213 -1.53 27.09 -3.82
C GLY A 213 -2.57 27.69 -4.77
N ALA A 214 -2.58 29.01 -4.89
CA ALA A 214 -3.57 29.76 -5.67
C ALA A 214 -3.66 29.36 -7.16
N GLU A 215 -2.57 28.87 -7.75
CA GLU A 215 -2.52 28.36 -9.14
C GLU A 215 -3.51 27.21 -9.39
N ALA A 216 -3.78 26.39 -8.37
CA ALA A 216 -4.75 25.31 -8.47
C ALA A 216 -6.21 25.82 -8.44
N LEU A 217 -6.44 27.11 -8.20
CA LEU A 217 -7.77 27.72 -8.11
C LEU A 217 -8.22 28.35 -9.44
N VAL A 218 -7.35 28.44 -10.45
CA VAL A 218 -7.70 28.95 -11.78
C VAL A 218 -8.82 28.07 -12.40
N PRO A 219 -9.84 28.62 -13.09
CA PRO A 219 -11.08 27.88 -13.37
C PRO A 219 -10.94 26.49 -14.03
N PRO A 220 -10.11 26.29 -15.08
CA PRO A 220 -9.91 24.97 -15.66
C PRO A 220 -9.26 23.98 -14.69
N MET A 221 -8.33 24.46 -13.87
CA MET A 221 -7.63 23.66 -12.87
C MET A 221 -8.54 23.29 -11.70
N ALA A 222 -9.40 24.21 -11.26
CA ALA A 222 -10.42 23.94 -10.26
C ALA A 222 -11.43 22.90 -10.75
N PHE A 223 -11.85 22.97 -12.03
CA PHE A 223 -12.73 21.97 -12.64
C PHE A 223 -12.09 20.58 -12.64
N LEU A 224 -10.85 20.45 -13.09
CA LEU A 224 -10.13 19.16 -13.09
C LEU A 224 -10.02 18.57 -11.68
N ARG A 225 -9.70 19.40 -10.69
CA ARG A 225 -9.65 18.96 -9.29
C ARG A 225 -10.99 18.40 -8.82
N ASN A 226 -12.08 19.12 -9.07
CA ASN A 226 -13.42 18.72 -8.65
C ASN A 226 -13.91 17.47 -9.40
N ALA A 227 -13.59 17.36 -10.71
CA ALA A 227 -13.85 16.16 -11.49
C ALA A 227 -13.09 14.95 -10.94
N GLY A 228 -11.83 15.15 -10.53
CA GLY A 228 -11.04 14.12 -9.85
C GLY A 228 -11.66 13.66 -8.53
N VAL A 229 -12.14 14.59 -7.70
CA VAL A 229 -12.90 14.27 -6.48
C VAL A 229 -14.15 13.45 -6.79
N GLY A 230 -14.95 13.88 -7.78
CA GLY A 230 -16.14 13.16 -8.21
C GLY A 230 -15.83 11.75 -8.70
N LEU A 231 -14.76 11.59 -9.49
CA LEU A 231 -14.31 10.29 -9.99
C LEU A 231 -13.80 9.38 -8.87
N ALA A 232 -13.08 9.94 -7.89
CA ALA A 232 -12.60 9.19 -6.73
C ALA A 232 -13.76 8.65 -5.88
N LEU A 233 -14.75 9.51 -5.60
CA LEU A 233 -15.97 9.13 -4.88
C LEU A 233 -16.77 8.07 -5.65
N ALA A 234 -16.96 8.26 -6.97
CA ALA A 234 -17.64 7.29 -7.80
C ALA A 234 -16.92 5.93 -7.80
N GLY A 235 -15.60 5.92 -7.93
CA GLY A 235 -14.79 4.70 -7.87
C GLY A 235 -14.91 3.97 -6.54
N PHE A 236 -14.82 4.70 -5.43
CA PHE A 236 -15.03 4.17 -4.07
C PHE A 236 -16.41 3.51 -3.94
N VAL A 237 -17.49 4.15 -4.42
CA VAL A 237 -18.84 3.59 -4.36
C VAL A 237 -18.98 2.36 -5.26
N VAL A 238 -18.51 2.44 -6.51
CA VAL A 238 -18.57 1.33 -7.49
C VAL A 238 -17.86 0.09 -6.94
N GLU A 239 -16.66 0.25 -6.40
CA GLU A 239 -15.93 -0.86 -5.79
C GLU A 239 -16.69 -1.43 -4.60
N SER A 240 -17.15 -0.57 -3.69
CA SER A 240 -17.87 -1.00 -2.48
C SER A 240 -19.13 -1.80 -2.81
N VAL A 241 -19.93 -1.33 -3.76
CA VAL A 241 -21.15 -2.00 -4.19
C VAL A 241 -20.83 -3.32 -4.90
N ALA A 242 -19.81 -3.34 -5.77
CA ALA A 242 -19.40 -4.56 -6.47
C ALA A 242 -18.88 -5.64 -5.51
N ASP A 243 -18.05 -5.27 -4.54
CA ASP A 243 -17.53 -6.18 -3.52
C ASP A 243 -18.65 -6.78 -2.66
N GLN A 244 -19.60 -5.94 -2.21
CA GLN A 244 -20.75 -6.40 -1.42
C GLN A 244 -21.68 -7.30 -2.25
N HIS A 245 -21.95 -6.96 -3.50
CA HIS A 245 -22.75 -7.80 -4.39
C HIS A 245 -22.10 -9.19 -4.59
N LYS A 246 -20.79 -9.21 -4.85
CA LYS A 246 -20.03 -10.47 -5.00
C LYS A 246 -20.04 -11.31 -3.73
N LEU A 247 -19.96 -10.66 -2.58
CA LEU A 247 -20.00 -11.33 -1.28
C LEU A 247 -21.39 -11.90 -1.00
N ALA A 248 -22.46 -11.13 -1.23
CA ALA A 248 -23.84 -11.55 -1.03
C ALA A 248 -24.19 -12.76 -1.90
N VAL A 249 -23.82 -12.73 -3.19
CA VAL A 249 -24.03 -13.89 -4.08
C VAL A 249 -23.27 -15.10 -3.57
N LYS A 250 -22.04 -14.97 -3.09
CA LYS A 250 -21.32 -16.13 -2.53
C LYS A 250 -21.94 -16.70 -1.26
N ALA A 251 -22.46 -15.84 -0.38
CA ALA A 251 -23.10 -16.27 0.86
C ALA A 251 -24.45 -16.97 0.58
N GLN A 252 -25.19 -16.56 -0.45
CA GLN A 252 -26.47 -17.17 -0.80
C GLN A 252 -26.35 -18.62 -1.28
N TYR A 253 -25.21 -19.00 -1.86
CA TYR A 253 -25.01 -20.32 -2.46
C TYR A 253 -23.93 -21.16 -1.76
N SER A 254 -23.42 -20.70 -0.60
CA SER A 254 -22.33 -21.38 0.11
C SER A 254 -22.70 -22.78 0.63
N ASP A 255 -23.98 -23.02 0.89
CA ASP A 255 -24.46 -24.26 1.49
C ASP A 255 -24.87 -25.31 0.43
N SER A 256 -25.01 -24.89 -0.83
CA SER A 256 -25.52 -25.71 -1.93
C SER A 256 -24.52 -25.99 -3.05
N ASP A 257 -23.40 -25.25 -3.11
CA ASP A 257 -22.39 -25.36 -4.16
C ASP A 257 -21.07 -25.89 -3.56
N ASP A 258 -20.62 -27.06 -4.02
CA ASP A 258 -19.28 -27.60 -3.75
C ASP A 258 -18.17 -26.79 -4.45
N GLY A 259 -18.57 -25.69 -5.10
CA GLY A 259 -17.75 -24.78 -5.84
C GLY A 259 -17.57 -25.21 -7.29
N THR A 260 -18.21 -26.28 -7.76
CA THR A 260 -18.10 -26.72 -9.15
C THR A 260 -19.02 -25.93 -10.07
N GLN A 261 -20.14 -25.38 -9.58
CA GLN A 261 -21.08 -24.64 -10.43
C GLN A 261 -20.73 -23.15 -10.52
N PHE A 262 -20.99 -22.55 -11.67
CA PHE A 262 -20.85 -21.12 -11.84
C PHE A 262 -21.96 -20.37 -11.10
N VAL A 263 -21.61 -19.87 -9.92
CA VAL A 263 -22.43 -18.94 -9.14
C VAL A 263 -21.72 -17.59 -9.06
N GLY A 264 -21.79 -16.84 -10.17
CA GLY A 264 -21.22 -15.51 -10.27
C GLY A 264 -22.27 -14.41 -10.06
N PRO A 265 -21.90 -13.23 -9.52
CA PRO A 265 -22.75 -12.06 -9.68
C PRO A 265 -22.82 -11.72 -11.18
N THR A 266 -24.00 -11.84 -11.78
CA THR A 266 -24.24 -11.57 -13.21
C THR A 266 -25.07 -10.30 -13.46
N GLY A 267 -25.75 -9.80 -12.42
CA GLY A 267 -26.60 -8.61 -12.47
C GLY A 267 -25.90 -7.30 -12.06
N GLY A 268 -26.66 -6.20 -12.06
CA GLY A 268 -26.18 -4.89 -11.60
C GLY A 268 -24.90 -4.44 -12.32
N LEU A 269 -23.89 -4.01 -11.56
CA LEU A 269 -22.59 -3.59 -12.10
C LEU A 269 -21.86 -4.69 -12.90
N TYR A 270 -22.12 -5.97 -12.61
CA TYR A 270 -21.51 -7.09 -13.34
C TYR A 270 -22.09 -7.31 -14.75
N ARG A 271 -23.09 -6.52 -15.15
CA ARG A 271 -23.55 -6.42 -16.55
C ARG A 271 -22.71 -5.45 -17.38
N LEU A 272 -21.98 -4.54 -16.73
CA LEU A 272 -21.18 -3.51 -17.41
C LEU A 272 -19.78 -4.05 -17.75
N CYS A 273 -19.13 -4.69 -16.79
CA CYS A 273 -17.88 -5.43 -16.99
C CYS A 273 -17.81 -6.61 -16.02
N ARG A 274 -16.90 -7.56 -16.27
CA ARG A 274 -16.77 -8.79 -15.45
C ARG A 274 -16.14 -8.54 -14.07
N HIS A 275 -15.35 -7.47 -13.92
CA HIS A 275 -14.67 -7.12 -12.66
C HIS A 275 -14.91 -5.66 -12.25
N PRO A 276 -16.17 -5.27 -11.95
CA PRO A 276 -16.53 -3.89 -11.61
C PRO A 276 -15.88 -3.41 -10.31
N ASN A 277 -15.50 -4.32 -9.41
CA ASN A 277 -14.73 -3.96 -8.22
C ASN A 277 -13.33 -3.44 -8.58
N TYR A 278 -12.64 -4.06 -9.55
CA TYR A 278 -11.35 -3.56 -10.03
C TYR A 278 -11.50 -2.28 -10.88
N LEU A 279 -12.62 -2.12 -11.58
CA LEU A 279 -12.95 -0.85 -12.26
C LEU A 279 -13.09 0.28 -11.24
N GLY A 280 -13.84 0.05 -10.16
CA GLY A 280 -14.01 1.03 -9.08
C GLY A 280 -12.68 1.44 -8.45
N GLU A 281 -11.78 0.49 -8.22
CA GLU A 281 -10.43 0.77 -7.74
C GLU A 281 -9.62 1.63 -8.73
N VAL A 282 -9.64 1.29 -10.03
CA VAL A 282 -8.98 2.11 -11.06
C VAL A 282 -9.57 3.52 -11.12
N MET A 283 -10.90 3.66 -11.05
CA MET A 283 -11.58 4.96 -11.01
C MET A 283 -11.17 5.76 -9.76
N PHE A 284 -11.08 5.11 -8.60
CA PHE A 284 -10.65 5.76 -7.37
C PHE A 284 -9.25 6.38 -7.52
N TRP A 285 -8.28 5.60 -8.02
CA TRP A 285 -6.91 6.09 -8.21
C TRP A 285 -6.77 7.09 -9.36
N ALA A 286 -7.55 6.94 -10.43
CA ALA A 286 -7.63 7.95 -11.50
C ALA A 286 -8.17 9.27 -10.96
N GLY A 287 -9.20 9.21 -10.11
CA GLY A 287 -9.76 10.38 -9.43
C GLY A 287 -8.75 11.05 -8.51
N LEU A 288 -7.97 10.27 -7.75
CA LEU A 288 -6.89 10.79 -6.93
C LEU A 288 -5.83 11.51 -7.77
N TYR A 289 -5.39 10.88 -8.86
CA TYR A 289 -4.43 11.46 -9.81
C TYR A 289 -4.94 12.78 -10.39
N LEU A 290 -6.17 12.79 -10.94
CA LEU A 290 -6.80 13.99 -11.52
C LEU A 290 -7.05 15.09 -10.47
N GLY A 291 -7.42 14.71 -9.25
CA GLY A 291 -7.64 15.64 -8.13
C GLY A 291 -6.36 16.35 -7.70
N GLY A 292 -5.23 15.64 -7.73
CA GLY A 292 -3.90 16.19 -7.43
C GLY A 292 -3.22 16.90 -8.58
N LEU A 293 -3.56 16.55 -9.83
CA LEU A 293 -2.91 17.02 -11.06
C LEU A 293 -2.70 18.54 -11.13
N PRO A 294 -3.69 19.39 -10.79
CA PRO A 294 -3.51 20.85 -10.79
C PRO A 294 -2.38 21.36 -9.88
N SER A 295 -2.00 20.57 -8.88
CA SER A 295 -1.01 20.95 -7.87
C SER A 295 0.39 20.34 -8.13
N PHE A 296 0.58 19.60 -9.22
CA PHE A 296 1.90 19.07 -9.58
C PHE A 296 2.84 20.20 -10.04
N GLY A 297 2.28 21.20 -10.74
CA GLY A 297 3.03 22.33 -11.27
C GLY A 297 4.26 21.90 -12.07
N LYS A 298 5.41 22.53 -11.77
CA LYS A 298 6.71 22.21 -12.39
C LYS A 298 7.50 21.12 -11.65
N ASN A 299 6.93 20.51 -10.62
CA ASN A 299 7.65 19.53 -9.81
C ASN A 299 7.71 18.17 -10.53
N LEU A 300 8.86 17.86 -11.15
CA LEU A 300 9.05 16.61 -11.89
C LEU A 300 8.90 15.37 -11.01
N LEU A 301 9.30 15.43 -9.74
CA LEU A 301 9.12 14.31 -8.81
C LEU A 301 7.63 14.08 -8.48
N ALA A 302 6.81 15.14 -8.45
CA ALA A 302 5.37 15.01 -8.28
C ALA A 302 4.74 14.27 -9.46
N TRP A 303 5.07 14.70 -10.67
CA TRP A 303 4.66 14.02 -11.90
C TRP A 303 5.11 12.56 -11.95
N ALA A 304 6.39 12.30 -11.66
CA ALA A 304 6.94 10.95 -11.70
C ALA A 304 6.27 10.03 -10.66
N ALA A 305 6.22 10.44 -9.39
CA ALA A 305 5.63 9.63 -8.33
C ALA A 305 4.15 9.36 -8.58
N ALA A 306 3.36 10.38 -8.91
CA ALA A 306 1.93 10.22 -9.19
C ALA A 306 1.68 9.30 -10.39
N THR A 307 2.45 9.48 -11.47
CA THR A 307 2.25 8.71 -12.71
C THR A 307 2.68 7.26 -12.55
N LEU A 308 3.82 7.01 -11.87
CA LEU A 308 4.26 5.65 -11.55
C LEU A 308 3.27 4.95 -10.62
N GLY A 309 2.73 5.66 -9.62
CA GLY A 309 1.69 5.14 -8.73
C GLY A 309 0.43 4.73 -9.49
N PHE A 310 -0.14 5.64 -10.28
CA PHE A 310 -1.36 5.39 -11.05
C PHE A 310 -1.17 4.32 -12.13
N TYR A 311 -0.10 4.41 -12.92
CA TYR A 311 0.20 3.42 -13.96
C TYR A 311 0.45 2.04 -13.35
N GLY A 312 1.15 1.97 -12.22
CA GLY A 312 1.40 0.73 -11.50
C GLY A 312 0.10 0.05 -11.05
N ILE A 313 -0.84 0.78 -10.42
CA ILE A 313 -2.09 0.17 -9.95
C ILE A 313 -2.99 -0.23 -11.12
N PHE A 314 -3.04 0.57 -12.19
CA PHE A 314 -3.74 0.21 -13.41
C PHE A 314 -3.19 -1.09 -14.04
N GLY A 315 -1.87 -1.23 -14.12
CA GLY A 315 -1.19 -2.45 -14.58
C GLY A 315 -1.46 -3.66 -13.69
N ILE A 316 -1.48 -3.47 -12.36
CA ILE A 316 -1.82 -4.53 -11.41
C ILE A 316 -3.28 -4.99 -11.61
N MET A 317 -4.22 -4.06 -11.77
CA MET A 317 -5.65 -4.37 -11.94
C MET A 317 -5.95 -5.07 -13.26
N THR A 318 -5.34 -4.64 -14.36
CA THR A 318 -5.45 -5.32 -15.66
C THR A 318 -4.87 -6.73 -15.61
N GLY A 319 -3.68 -6.91 -15.01
CA GLY A 319 -3.07 -8.22 -14.83
C GLY A 319 -3.84 -9.14 -13.88
N ALA A 320 -4.43 -8.58 -12.81
CA ALA A 320 -5.29 -9.32 -11.88
C ALA A 320 -6.60 -9.76 -12.54
N THR A 321 -7.20 -8.89 -13.35
CA THR A 321 -8.40 -9.18 -14.16
C THR A 321 -8.15 -10.36 -15.09
N LYS A 322 -7.10 -10.29 -15.91
CA LYS A 322 -6.75 -11.35 -16.88
C LYS A 322 -6.58 -12.70 -16.18
N ARG A 323 -5.78 -12.75 -15.11
CA ARG A 323 -5.53 -13.99 -14.35
C ARG A 323 -6.80 -14.54 -13.71
N LEU A 324 -7.71 -13.68 -13.27
CA LEU A 324 -8.97 -14.12 -12.67
C LEU A 324 -9.94 -14.67 -13.73
N ASP A 325 -10.02 -14.02 -14.89
CA ASP A 325 -10.77 -14.51 -16.05
C ASP A 325 -10.27 -15.88 -16.53
N GLU A 326 -8.94 -16.07 -16.60
CA GLU A 326 -8.32 -17.36 -16.96
C GLU A 326 -8.72 -18.45 -15.96
N LYS A 327 -8.57 -18.18 -14.65
CA LYS A 327 -8.99 -19.13 -13.61
C LYS A 327 -10.48 -19.45 -13.62
N GLN A 328 -11.33 -18.45 -13.89
CA GLN A 328 -12.77 -18.68 -14.01
C GLN A 328 -13.10 -19.49 -15.26
N ALA A 329 -12.38 -19.27 -16.37
CA ALA A 329 -12.53 -20.08 -17.56
C ALA A 329 -12.11 -21.53 -17.30
N GLU A 330 -10.94 -21.77 -16.73
CA GLU A 330 -10.47 -23.12 -16.38
C GLU A 330 -11.48 -23.86 -15.48
N LYS A 331 -12.10 -23.14 -14.55
CA LYS A 331 -13.00 -23.72 -13.56
C LYS A 331 -14.42 -23.96 -14.08
N TYR A 332 -14.94 -23.05 -14.89
CA TYR A 332 -16.36 -23.03 -15.29
C TYR A 332 -16.58 -23.25 -16.78
N ASP A 333 -15.53 -23.62 -17.53
CA ASP A 333 -15.70 -23.99 -18.93
C ASP A 333 -16.67 -25.19 -19.09
N GLY A 334 -17.35 -25.22 -20.23
CA GLY A 334 -18.42 -26.19 -20.50
C GLY A 334 -19.78 -25.81 -19.92
N GLN A 335 -19.87 -24.93 -18.91
CA GLN A 335 -21.14 -24.58 -18.28
C GLN A 335 -21.91 -23.52 -19.09
N LEU A 336 -23.16 -23.82 -19.44
CA LEU A 336 -24.02 -22.94 -20.25
C LEU A 336 -24.21 -21.56 -19.60
N ALA A 337 -24.46 -21.51 -18.28
CA ALA A 337 -24.66 -20.25 -17.56
C ALA A 337 -23.43 -19.33 -17.61
N TYR A 338 -22.23 -19.89 -17.44
CA TYR A 338 -20.99 -19.12 -17.52
C TYR A 338 -20.71 -18.63 -18.94
N LYS A 339 -20.91 -19.50 -19.95
CA LYS A 339 -20.73 -19.14 -21.37
C LYS A 339 -21.70 -18.04 -21.80
N ALA A 340 -22.97 -18.13 -21.39
CA ALA A 340 -23.98 -17.11 -21.67
C ALA A 340 -23.57 -15.75 -21.05
N TRP A 341 -23.30 -15.72 -19.75
CA TRP A 341 -22.90 -14.47 -19.07
C TRP A 341 -21.63 -13.85 -19.67
N ARG A 342 -20.60 -14.67 -19.96
CA ARG A 342 -19.35 -14.18 -20.55
C ARG A 342 -19.54 -13.69 -21.99
N GLY A 343 -20.49 -14.27 -22.73
CA GLY A 343 -20.87 -13.83 -24.07
C GLY A 343 -21.54 -12.45 -24.06
N ASP A 344 -22.42 -12.22 -23.07
CA ASP A 344 -23.12 -10.95 -22.90
C ASP A 344 -22.20 -9.83 -22.40
N VAL A 345 -21.32 -10.14 -21.46
CA VAL A 345 -20.43 -9.16 -20.81
C VAL A 345 -19.02 -9.27 -21.38
N LYS A 346 -18.76 -8.58 -22.50
CA LYS A 346 -17.47 -8.65 -23.23
C LYS A 346 -16.32 -7.95 -22.50
N GLY A 347 -16.60 -6.82 -21.85
CA GLY A 347 -15.62 -6.03 -21.10
C GLY A 347 -15.13 -6.75 -19.84
N ALA A 348 -13.81 -6.97 -19.72
CA ALA A 348 -13.22 -7.59 -18.54
C ALA A 348 -13.09 -6.57 -17.38
N LEU A 349 -12.26 -5.55 -17.59
CA LEU A 349 -12.03 -4.47 -16.64
C LEU A 349 -12.84 -3.22 -17.02
N LEU A 350 -12.69 -2.78 -18.27
CA LEU A 350 -13.44 -1.65 -18.81
C LEU A 350 -14.74 -2.15 -19.47
N PRO A 351 -15.86 -1.42 -19.35
CA PRO A 351 -17.08 -1.75 -20.07
C PRO A 351 -16.84 -1.75 -21.59
N SER A 352 -17.45 -2.71 -22.29
CA SER A 352 -17.52 -2.66 -23.75
C SER A 352 -18.56 -1.63 -24.14
N LEU A 353 -18.13 -0.56 -24.82
CA LEU A 353 -19.01 0.45 -25.43
C LEU A 353 -19.77 -0.12 -26.62
#